data_AF-A0A258HFP1-F1
#
_entry.id   AF-A0A258HFP1-F1
#
_cell.length_a   1.000
_cell.length_b   1.000
_cell.length_c   1.000
_cell.angle_alpha   90.00
_cell.angle_beta   90.00
_cell.angle_gamma   90.00
#
_symmetry.space_group_name_H-M   'P 1'
#
loop_
_entity.id
_entity.type
_entity.pdbx_description
1 polymer ?
#
loop_
_entity_poly.entity_id
_entity_poly.type
_entity_poly.pdbx_seq_one_letter_code
_entity_poly.pdbx_strand_id
1 'polypeptide(L)' 'MSNTPLVDPPITRKPLTPLAGDGCVRVVDPPEIAITMTPDAAEISGLRLIAEADEARRRVNPLA' A
#
# COMPACT_ATOMS: atom_id res chain seq x y z
N MET A 1 -34.86 -7.24 5.78
CA MET A 1 -33.72 -7.48 4.88
C MET A 1 -33.08 -6.13 4.60
N SER A 2 -31.95 -5.82 5.24
CA SER A 2 -31.24 -4.56 5.03
C SER A 2 -30.46 -4.67 3.72
N ASN A 3 -30.97 -4.00 2.68
CA ASN A 3 -30.32 -3.92 1.39
C ASN A 3 -29.27 -2.80 1.47
N THR A 4 -28.12 -3.09 2.09
CA THR A 4 -27.00 -2.15 2.08
C THR A 4 -26.44 -2.16 0.65
N PRO A 5 -26.48 -1.04 -0.09
CA PRO A 5 -25.86 -1.01 -1.40
C PRO A 5 -24.37 -1.32 -1.23
N LEU A 6 -23.87 -2.30 -1.98
CA LEU A 6 -22.43 -2.50 -2.18
C LEU A 6 -21.95 -1.28 -2.96
N VAL A 7 -21.56 -0.24 -2.23
CA VAL A 7 -20.92 0.93 -2.84
C VAL A 7 -19.56 0.43 -3.31
N ASP A 8 -19.32 0.44 -4.61
CA ASP A 8 -18.03 0.07 -5.16
C ASP A 8 -16.94 0.86 -4.42
N PRO A 9 -15.88 0.18 -3.94
CA PRO A 9 -14.84 0.86 -3.20
C PRO A 9 -14.25 1.99 -4.05
N PRO A 10 -13.96 3.16 -3.44
CA PRO A 10 -13.50 4.31 -4.18
C PRO A 10 -12.25 3.96 -4.98
N ILE A 11 -12.28 4.26 -6.29
CA ILE A 11 -11.12 4.05 -7.16
C ILE A 11 -10.10 5.15 -6.89
N THR A 12 -8.97 4.81 -6.27
CA THR A 12 -7.83 5.72 -6.22
C THR A 12 -7.05 5.66 -7.53
N ARG A 13 -6.81 6.85 -8.09
CA ARG A 13 -5.88 7.03 -9.22
C ARG A 13 -4.47 7.36 -8.76
N LYS A 14 -4.26 7.55 -7.45
CA LYS A 14 -2.98 7.92 -6.87
C LYS A 14 -2.28 6.65 -6.34
N PRO A 15 -1.02 6.42 -6.70
CA PRO A 15 -0.24 5.35 -6.11
C PRO A 15 -0.06 5.53 -4.60
N LEU A 16 0.16 4.42 -3.90
CA LEU A 16 0.56 4.42 -2.50
C LEU A 16 1.93 5.10 -2.32
N THR A 17 2.15 5.64 -1.12
CA THR A 17 3.42 6.26 -0.69
C THR A 17 3.91 5.58 0.58
N PRO A 18 4.35 4.31 0.47
CA PRO A 18 4.90 3.59 1.62
C PRO A 18 6.19 4.23 2.10
N LEU A 19 6.53 3.98 3.37
CA LEU A 19 7.76 4.42 4.01
C LEU A 19 8.36 3.26 4.79
N ALA A 20 9.64 2.97 4.57
CA ALA A 20 10.39 2.01 5.35
C ALA A 20 10.52 2.47 6.80
N GLY A 21 10.22 1.57 7.72
CA GLY A 21 10.54 1.64 9.14
C GLY A 21 11.43 0.47 9.55
N ASP A 22 11.62 0.28 10.86
CA ASP A 22 12.43 -0.81 11.37
C ASP A 22 11.69 -2.15 11.22
N GLY A 23 12.05 -2.91 10.18
CA GLY A 23 11.50 -4.25 9.92
C GLY A 23 10.05 -4.24 9.44
N CYS A 24 9.52 -3.07 9.11
CA CYS A 24 8.14 -2.88 8.66
C CYS A 24 8.06 -1.79 7.59
N VAL A 25 6.98 -1.82 6.81
CA VAL A 25 6.65 -0.76 5.84
C VAL A 25 5.37 -0.07 6.32
N ARG A 26 5.43 1.24 6.52
CA ARG A 26 4.27 2.05 6.88
C ARG A 26 3.59 2.56 5.62
N VAL A 27 2.32 2.22 5.44
CA VAL A 27 1.44 2.84 4.44
C VAL A 27 0.70 3.99 5.14
N VAL A 28 0.87 5.22 4.67
CA VAL A 28 0.21 6.40 5.24
C VAL A 28 -1.26 6.40 4.85
N ASP A 29 -2.13 6.74 5.81
CA ASP A 29 -3.58 6.73 5.68
C ASP A 29 -4.09 5.42 5.06
N PRO A 30 -3.81 4.27 5.71
CA PRO A 30 -4.24 2.99 5.18
C PRO A 30 -5.77 3.01 5.11
N PRO A 31 -6.36 2.69 3.94
CA PRO A 31 -7.79 2.78 3.80
C PRO A 31 -8.46 1.76 4.73
N GLU A 32 -9.48 2.19 5.47
CA GLU A 32 -10.26 1.33 6.38
C GLU A 32 -11.07 0.25 5.62
N ILE A 33 -11.21 0.43 4.32
CA ILE A 33 -11.90 -0.48 3.39
C ILE A 33 -10.97 -0.87 2.25
N ALA A 34 -11.31 -1.98 1.56
CA ALA A 34 -10.64 -2.31 0.31
C ALA A 34 -10.69 -1.12 -0.64
N ILE A 35 -9.58 -0.83 -1.32
CA ILE A 35 -9.52 0.20 -2.37
C ILE A 35 -9.36 -0.47 -3.72
N THR A 36 -10.00 0.13 -4.73
CA THR A 36 -9.71 -0.20 -6.12
C THR A 36 -8.66 0.79 -6.62
N MET A 37 -7.69 0.31 -7.40
CA MET A 37 -6.66 1.15 -8.02
C MET A 37 -6.77 1.05 -9.53
N THR A 38 -6.39 2.11 -10.25
CA THR A 38 -6.12 1.96 -11.69
C THR A 38 -4.90 1.06 -11.90
N PRO A 39 -4.77 0.38 -13.06
CA PRO A 39 -3.61 -0.47 -13.35
C PRO A 39 -2.27 0.24 -13.10
N ASP A 40 -2.09 1.45 -13.65
CA ASP A 40 -0.87 2.24 -13.49
C ASP A 40 -0.60 2.61 -12.02
N ALA A 41 -1.65 2.94 -11.26
CA ALA A 41 -1.50 3.27 -9.85
C ALA A 41 -1.11 2.04 -9.03
N ALA A 42 -1.69 0.87 -9.34
CA ALA A 42 -1.35 -0.40 -8.71
C ALA A 42 0.10 -0.81 -9.01
N GLU A 43 0.53 -0.67 -10.27
CA GLU A 43 1.90 -0.97 -10.70
C GLU A 43 2.92 -0.13 -9.93
N ILE A 44 2.76 1.20 -9.95
CA ILE A 44 3.68 2.12 -9.24
C ILE A 44 3.66 1.83 -7.73
N SER A 45 2.50 1.49 -7.16
CA SER A 45 2.38 1.15 -5.74
C SER A 45 3.13 -0.13 -5.40
N GLY A 46 3.03 -1.17 -6.24
CA GLY A 46 3.74 -2.42 -6.07
C GLY A 46 5.26 -2.23 -6.09
N LEU A 47 5.76 -1.47 -7.07
CA LEU A 47 7.19 -1.14 -7.17
C LEU A 47 7.70 -0.42 -5.92
N ARG A 48 6.96 0.56 -5.41
CA ARG A 48 7.31 1.29 -4.18
C ARG A 48 7.29 0.40 -2.95
N LEU A 49 6.29 -0.47 -2.83
CA LEU A 49 6.17 -1.40 -1.70
C LEU A 49 7.37 -2.36 -1.65
N ILE A 50 7.79 -2.90 -2.79
CA ILE A 50 8.96 -3.77 -2.87
C ILE A 50 10.22 -3.00 -2.44
N ALA A 51 10.44 -1.79 -2.99
CA ALA A 51 11.61 -0.98 -2.67
C ALA A 51 11.70 -0.63 -1.18
N GLU A 52 10.60 -0.19 -0.57
CA GLU A 52 10.56 0.15 0.86
C GLU A 52 10.63 -1.10 1.76
N ALA A 53 10.14 -2.26 1.32
CA ALA A 53 10.28 -3.51 2.06
C ALA A 53 11.74 -3.97 2.12
N ASP A 54 12.47 -3.86 1.01
CA ASP A 54 13.90 -4.15 0.98
C ASP A 54 14.69 -3.18 1.85
N GLU A 55 14.34 -1.89 1.83
CA GLU A 55 14.93 -0.89 2.71
C GLU A 55 14.64 -1.18 4.20
N ALA A 56 13.40 -1.50 4.54
CA ALA A 56 13.00 -1.87 5.89
C ALA A 56 13.78 -3.11 6.39
N ARG A 57 14.02 -4.09 5.50
CA ARG A 57 14.84 -5.27 5.80
C ARG A 57 16.29 -4.89 6.06
N ARG A 58 16.88 -4.01 5.23
CA ARG A 58 18.25 -3.52 5.44
C ARG A 58 18.42 -2.79 6.77
N ARG A 59 17.42 -2.02 7.21
CA ARG A 59 17.50 -1.29 8.48
C ARG A 59 17.59 -2.18 9.72
N VAL A 60 16.90 -3.33 9.70
CA VAL A 60 16.96 -4.29 10.82
C VAL A 60 18.02 -5.37 10.64
N ASN A 61 18.46 -5.61 9.41
CA ASN A 61 19.54 -6.53 9.11
C ASN A 61 20.51 -5.92 8.08
N PRO A 62 21.40 -5.01 8.51
CA PRO A 62 22.31 -4.29 7.60
C PRO A 62 23.42 -5.15 6.97
N LEU A 63 23.46 -6.45 7.28
CA LEU A 63 24.46 -7.41 6.80
C LEU A 63 23.88 -8.50 5.88
N ALA A 64 22.59 -8.42 5.49
CA ALA A 64 21.93 -9.34 4.55
C ALA A 64 22.13 -8.97 3.08
#